data_AF-A0A7W1UGS0-F1
#
_entry.id   AF-A0A7W1UGS0-F1
#
_cell.length_a   1.000
_cell.length_b   1.000
_cell.length_c   1.000
_cell.angle_alpha   90.00
_cell.angle_beta   90.00
_cell.angle_gamma   90.00
#
_symmetry.space_group_name_H-M   'P 1'
#
loop_
_entity.id
_entity.type
_entity.pdbx_description
1 polymer ?
#
loop_
_entity_poly.entity_id
_entity_poly.type
_entity_poly.pdbx_seq_one_letter_code
_entity_poly.pdbx_strand_id
1 'polypeptide(L)' 'RIKRHHLLHHFHNEQGNFGITSLFCDRIFGSEYGSAEDVPFSQTVSNLGYADEERSHYPWVAQLSEQKP' A
#
# COMPACT_ATOMS: atom_id res chain seq x y z
N ARG A 1 3.15 0.32 -17.79
CA ARG A 1 2.31 -0.71 -17.13
C ARG A 1 2.73 -0.91 -15.67
N ILE A 2 3.98 -1.32 -15.38
CA ILE A 2 4.48 -1.52 -14.00
C ILE A 2 4.21 -0.32 -13.07
N LYS A 3 4.50 0.91 -13.52
CA LYS A 3 4.18 2.14 -12.76
C LYS A 3 2.73 2.19 -12.27
N ARG A 4 1.75 1.83 -13.11
CA ARG A 4 0.33 1.84 -12.75
C ARG A 4 0.02 0.81 -11.65
N HIS A 5 0.51 -0.42 -11.81
CA HIS A 5 0.30 -1.48 -10.83
C HIS A 5 0.95 -1.13 -9.48
N HIS A 6 2.16 -0.56 -9.52
CA HIS A 6 2.85 -0.14 -8.31
C HIS A 6 2.18 1.08 -7.65
N LEU A 7 1.57 1.99 -8.41
CA LEU A 7 0.74 3.05 -7.83
C LEU A 7 -0.51 2.47 -7.14
N LEU A 8 -1.16 1.46 -7.73
CA LEU A 8 -2.28 0.79 -7.07
C LEU A 8 -1.84 0.11 -5.77
N HIS A 9 -0.66 -0.49 -5.73
CA HIS A 9 -0.08 -1.06 -4.51
C HIS A 9 0.05 -0.01 -3.40
N HIS A 10 0.58 1.18 -3.71
CA HIS A 10 0.80 2.24 -2.70
C HIS A 10 -0.44 3.02 -2.28
N PHE A 11 -1.46 3.11 -3.15
CA PHE A 11 -2.58 4.03 -2.94
C PHE A 11 -3.94 3.37 -2.86
N HIS A 12 -4.03 2.05 -3.08
CA HIS A 12 -5.28 1.33 -3.02
C HIS A 12 -5.20 0.08 -2.14
N ASN A 13 -4.26 -0.82 -2.39
CA ASN A 13 -4.13 -2.05 -1.63
C ASN A 13 -2.71 -2.61 -1.68
N GLU A 14 -2.02 -2.63 -0.53
CA GLU A 14 -0.63 -3.06 -0.38
C GLU A 14 -0.45 -4.58 -0.49
N GLN A 15 -1.53 -5.36 -0.55
CA GLN A 15 -1.49 -6.84 -0.55
C GLN A 15 -1.41 -7.45 -1.96
N GLY A 16 -1.18 -6.64 -2.99
CA GLY A 16 -0.90 -7.12 -4.35
C GLY A 16 0.01 -6.18 -5.14
N ASN A 17 0.35 -6.55 -6.37
CA ASN A 17 1.27 -5.80 -7.24
C ASN A 17 2.62 -5.46 -6.56
N PHE A 18 3.24 -6.44 -5.90
CA PHE A 18 4.50 -6.28 -5.16
C PHE A 18 5.69 -5.94 -6.06
N GLY A 19 5.63 -6.34 -7.33
CA GLY A 19 6.70 -6.18 -8.31
C GLY A 19 7.00 -4.73 -8.68
N ILE A 20 8.21 -4.27 -8.35
CA ILE A 20 8.73 -2.94 -8.74
C ILE A 20 9.36 -2.96 -10.15
N THR A 21 10.07 -4.05 -10.49
CA THR A 21 10.79 -4.19 -11.77
C THR A 21 10.05 -5.11 -12.75
N SER A 22 9.23 -6.02 -12.25
CA SER A 22 8.47 -6.99 -13.03
C SER A 22 7.28 -7.52 -12.24
N LEU A 23 6.16 -7.79 -12.92
CA LEU A 23 4.94 -8.42 -12.36
C LEU A 23 4.96 -9.96 -12.48
N PHE A 24 6.10 -10.55 -12.86
CA PHE A 24 6.19 -11.99 -13.12
C PHE A 24 5.85 -12.81 -11.88
N CYS A 25 6.40 -12.44 -10.72
CA CYS A 25 6.07 -13.10 -9.46
C CYS A 25 4.60 -12.88 -9.10
N ASP A 26 4.07 -11.67 -9.24
CA ASP A 26 2.66 -11.38 -8.97
C ASP A 26 1.71 -12.22 -9.83
N ARG A 27 2.07 -12.53 -11.07
CA ARG A 27 1.32 -13.45 -11.93
C ARG A 27 1.36 -14.88 -11.46
N ILE A 28 2.55 -15.36 -11.11
CA ILE A 28 2.75 -16.75 -10.65
C ILE A 28 1.99 -16.99 -9.34
N PHE A 29 2.03 -16.01 -8.44
CA PHE A 29 1.43 -16.12 -7.11
C PHE A 29 0.00 -15.56 -7.03
N GLY A 30 -0.53 -15.01 -8.12
CA GLY A 30 -1.91 -14.53 -8.20
C GLY A 30 -2.20 -13.23 -7.46
N SER A 31 -1.18 -12.40 -7.21
CA SER A 31 -1.30 -11.09 -6.56
C SER A 31 -1.36 -9.91 -7.53
N GLU A 32 -1.35 -10.14 -8.85
CA GLU A 32 -1.54 -9.07 -9.85
C GLU A 32 -3.01 -8.64 -9.91
N TYR A 33 -3.28 -7.33 -9.83
CA TYR A 33 -4.59 -6.75 -10.13
C TYR A 33 -4.44 -5.45 -10.94
N GLY A 34 -5.40 -5.16 -11.83
CA GLY A 34 -5.26 -4.13 -12.87
C GLY A 34 -6.04 -2.84 -12.60
N SER A 35 -7.14 -2.93 -11.87
CA SER A 35 -8.04 -1.83 -11.51
C SER A 35 -8.26 -1.77 -10.00
N ALA A 36 -8.58 -0.58 -9.49
CA ALA A 36 -9.00 -0.41 -8.11
C ALA A 36 -10.34 -1.11 -7.81
N GLU A 37 -11.13 -1.41 -8.84
CA GLU A 37 -12.39 -2.16 -8.70
C GLU A 37 -12.17 -3.65 -8.44
N ASP A 38 -11.00 -4.18 -8.80
CA ASP A 38 -10.70 -5.62 -8.73
C ASP A 38 -10.50 -6.11 -7.28
N VAL A 39 -10.13 -5.21 -6.37
CA VAL A 39 -9.80 -5.52 -4.98
C VAL A 39 -10.34 -4.44 -4.04
N PRO A 40 -10.73 -4.75 -2.79
CA PRO A 40 -11.16 -3.74 -1.84
C PRO A 40 -10.02 -2.78 -1.47
N PHE A 41 -10.37 -1.55 -1.11
CA PHE A 41 -9.43 -0.57 -0.57
C PHE A 41 -8.90 -1.04 0.79
N SER A 42 -7.58 -0.97 0.99
CA SER A 42 -6.95 -1.33 2.24
C SER A 42 -6.81 -0.12 3.16
N GLN A 43 -7.29 -0.26 4.40
CA GLN A 43 -7.17 0.78 5.42
C GLN A 43 -5.71 1.03 5.84
N THR A 44 -4.84 0.05 5.59
CA THR A 44 -3.43 0.05 5.98
C THR A 44 -2.49 0.39 4.83
N VAL A 45 -3.00 0.73 3.65
CA VAL A 45 -2.16 0.97 2.46
C VAL A 45 -1.12 2.08 2.66
N SER A 46 -1.44 3.07 3.50
CA SER A 46 -0.55 4.20 3.77
C SER A 46 0.51 3.93 4.86
N ASN A 47 0.29 2.94 5.73
CA ASN A 47 1.14 2.70 6.91
C ASN A 47 1.55 1.23 7.11
N LEU A 48 1.21 0.35 6.17
CA LEU A 48 1.49 -1.09 6.22
C LEU A 48 1.05 -1.77 7.53
N GLY A 49 0.02 -1.23 8.19
CA GLY A 49 -0.51 -1.78 9.43
C GLY A 49 0.14 -1.26 10.71
N TYR A 50 1.08 -0.31 10.62
CA TYR A 50 1.58 0.39 11.81
C TYR A 50 0.45 1.19 12.47
N ALA A 51 -0.02 0.72 13.63
CA ALA A 51 -1.20 1.21 14.33
C ALA A 51 -0.85 2.08 15.55
N ASP A 52 -1.81 2.22 16.46
CA ASP A 52 -1.79 3.16 17.59
C ASP A 52 -0.68 2.87 18.64
N GLU A 53 -0.13 1.66 18.66
CA GLU A 53 1.01 1.33 19.52
C GLU A 53 2.24 2.16 19.13
N GLU A 54 2.58 2.20 17.84
CA GLU A 54 3.70 3.01 17.33
C GLU A 54 3.42 4.50 17.50
N ARG A 55 2.15 4.92 17.36
CA ARG A 55 1.71 6.29 17.63
C ARG A 55 1.99 6.70 19.08
N SER A 56 1.84 5.77 20.02
CA SER A 56 2.11 6.00 21.45
C SER A 56 3.61 6.09 21.74
N HIS A 57 4.43 5.32 21.04
CA HIS A 57 5.90 5.37 21.17
C HIS A 57 6.51 6.60 20.49
N TYR A 58 5.92 7.05 19.38
CA TYR A 58 6.45 8.12 18.51
C TYR A 58 5.40 9.21 18.21
N PRO A 59 4.85 9.90 19.22
CA PRO A 59 3.73 10.83 19.04
C PRO A 59 4.05 12.01 18.11
N TRP A 60 5.32 12.45 18.04
CA TRP A 60 5.73 13.52 17.12
C TRP A 60 5.65 13.10 15.65
N VAL A 61 5.89 11.82 15.32
CA VAL A 61 5.76 11.30 13.95
C VAL A 61 4.30 11.29 13.53
N ALA A 62 3.41 10.91 14.45
CA ALA A 62 1.97 10.94 14.22
C ALA A 62 1.45 12.35 13.97
N GLN A 63 1.86 13.30 14.82
CA GLN A 63 1.47 14.71 14.68
C GLN A 63 1.96 15.30 13.34
N LEU A 64 3.14 14.92 12.86
CA LEU A 64 3.64 15.32 11.54
C LEU A 64 2.87 14.65 10.39
N SER A 65 2.45 13.39 10.57
CA SER A 65 1.70 12.65 9.55
C SER A 65 0.25 13.13 9.39
N GLU A 66 -0.33 13.67 10.46
CA GLU A 66 -1.66 14.29 10.47
C GLU A 66 -1.67 15.71 9.89
N GLN A 67 -0.51 16.37 9.85
CA GLN A 67 -0.30 17.63 9.13
C GLN A 67 -0.18 17.37 7.62
N LYS A 68 -1.20 16.77 7.00
CA LYS A 68 -1.32 16.83 5.53
C LYS A 68 -1.70 18.27 5.14
N PRO A 69 -1.01 18.87 4.15
CA PRO A 69 -1.37 20.20 3.63
C PRO A 69 -2.75 20.21 2.95
#